data_AF-A0A654KF92-F1
#
_entry.id   AF-A0A654KF92-F1
#
_cell.length_a   1.000
_cell.length_b   1.000
_cell.length_c   1.000
_cell.angle_alpha   90.00
_cell.angle_beta   90.00
_cell.angle_gamma   90.00
#
_symmetry.space_group_name_H-M   'P 1'
#
loop_
_entity.id
_entity.type
_entity.pdbx_description
1 polymer ?
#
loop_
_entity_poly.entity_id
_entity_poly.type
_entity_poly.pdbx_seq_one_letter_code
_entity_poly.pdbx_strand_id
1 'polypeptide(L)'
;MQMTKETKDLLNSKGMQDLKDWENLKDSAIKYDLSFDFENGVCMHQLGDKQIVGIFNTNIEIYQKIGEVDKDNTYESIVVDYFFKEVENPIEELAIINIEFLKEAINEGKVNKYALATDKLTDDFILEFLANDEDPSIRRTLTLREYLPETILETLANDYQINVRNAVASREDLPSSLIEKLAEDENKYVRRTIAQRDDLSQDLVAKLANDESEVVRSAIAGRKDLSDELVEKLANDKSEEVRQSIKTNPYIKREKTKELVM
;
A
#
# COMPACT_ATOMS: atom_id res chain seq x y z
N MET A 1 -38.56 20.96 12.79
CA MET A 1 -38.90 19.71 12.06
C MET A 1 -39.30 18.63 13.05
N GLN A 2 -40.39 17.93 12.78
CA GLN A 2 -40.86 16.79 13.58
C GLN A 2 -40.56 15.52 12.78
N MET A 3 -39.96 14.52 13.42
CA MET A 3 -39.50 13.29 12.77
C MET A 3 -40.68 12.44 12.28
N THR A 4 -40.59 11.94 11.04
CA THR A 4 -41.63 11.08 10.47
C THR A 4 -41.64 9.72 11.17
N LYS A 5 -42.75 8.99 11.06
CA LYS A 5 -42.92 7.68 11.68
C LYS A 5 -41.95 6.64 11.08
N GLU A 6 -41.73 6.68 9.77
CA GLU A 6 -40.76 5.81 9.08
C GLU A 6 -39.35 5.99 9.63
N THR A 7 -38.90 7.22 9.81
CA THR A 7 -37.56 7.50 10.37
C THR A 7 -37.44 6.99 11.81
N LYS A 8 -38.50 7.11 12.63
CA LYS A 8 -38.51 6.54 14.00
C LYS A 8 -38.40 5.03 14.00
N ASP A 9 -39.14 4.36 13.12
CA ASP A 9 -39.18 2.90 13.07
C ASP A 9 -37.85 2.33 12.53
N LEU A 10 -37.21 3.01 11.56
CA LEU A 10 -35.88 2.69 11.06
C LEU A 10 -34.81 2.81 12.16
N LEU A 11 -34.80 3.93 12.90
CA LEU A 11 -33.82 4.16 13.97
C LEU A 11 -33.98 3.17 15.14
N ASN A 12 -35.24 2.86 15.51
CA ASN A 12 -35.52 1.83 16.51
C ASN A 12 -35.06 0.43 16.06
N SER A 13 -35.21 0.09 14.77
CA SER A 13 -34.73 -1.18 14.21
C SER A 13 -33.20 -1.31 14.21
N LYS A 14 -32.49 -0.18 14.32
CA LYS A 14 -31.03 -0.08 14.40
C LYS A 14 -30.52 0.08 15.85
N GLY A 15 -31.38 -0.04 16.86
CA GLY A 15 -30.98 -0.06 18.28
C GLY A 15 -30.88 1.30 18.95
N MET A 16 -31.27 2.40 18.29
CA MET A 16 -31.23 3.75 18.87
C MET A 16 -32.49 4.02 19.71
N GLN A 17 -32.44 3.68 20.99
CA GLN A 17 -33.61 3.71 21.88
C GLN A 17 -33.80 5.00 22.69
N ASP A 18 -32.80 5.91 22.75
CA ASP A 18 -32.87 7.11 23.61
C ASP A 18 -33.00 8.43 22.83
N LEU A 19 -34.03 9.22 23.16
CA LEU A 19 -34.39 10.48 22.51
C LEU A 19 -33.42 11.64 22.81
N LYS A 20 -32.53 11.47 23.80
CA LYS A 20 -31.53 12.48 24.18
C LYS A 20 -30.40 12.62 23.16
N ASP A 21 -29.96 11.53 22.54
CA ASP A 21 -28.91 11.57 21.53
C ASP A 21 -29.40 12.28 20.25
N TRP A 22 -30.70 12.18 19.98
CA TRP A 22 -31.38 12.89 18.91
C TRP A 22 -31.42 14.41 19.09
N GLU A 23 -31.74 14.92 20.28
CA GLU A 23 -31.78 16.38 20.52
C GLU A 23 -30.37 17.00 20.38
N ASN A 24 -29.34 16.29 20.84
CA ASN A 24 -27.93 16.72 20.72
C ASN A 24 -27.43 16.73 19.26
N LEU A 25 -27.79 15.71 18.46
CA LEU A 25 -27.48 15.63 17.02
C LEU A 25 -28.18 16.75 16.25
N LYS A 26 -29.45 17.01 16.57
CA LYS A 26 -30.25 18.06 15.94
C LYS A 26 -29.73 19.47 16.23
N ASP A 27 -29.30 19.74 17.45
CA ASP A 27 -28.73 21.06 17.80
C ASP A 27 -27.36 21.27 17.15
N SER A 28 -26.55 20.21 17.01
CA SER A 28 -25.29 20.25 16.27
C SER A 28 -25.51 20.44 14.76
N ALA A 29 -26.51 19.77 14.19
CA ALA A 29 -26.93 19.91 12.80
C ALA A 29 -27.35 21.34 12.43
N ILE A 30 -28.15 21.98 13.29
CA ILE A 30 -28.64 23.35 13.11
C ILE A 30 -27.48 24.34 13.24
N LYS A 31 -26.54 24.11 14.15
CA LYS A 31 -25.37 24.97 14.37
C LYS A 31 -24.44 25.02 13.13
N TYR A 32 -24.39 23.96 12.34
CA TYR A 32 -23.47 23.83 11.20
C TYR A 32 -24.17 23.75 9.84
N ASP A 33 -25.46 24.07 9.74
CA ASP A 33 -26.24 24.07 8.49
C ASP A 33 -26.06 22.79 7.64
N LEU A 34 -26.24 21.64 8.29
CA LEU A 34 -26.11 20.32 7.69
C LEU A 34 -27.47 19.80 7.20
N SER A 35 -27.50 19.28 5.96
CA SER A 35 -28.61 18.49 5.44
C SER A 35 -28.31 17.00 5.66
N PHE A 36 -29.32 16.23 6.09
CA PHE A 36 -29.14 14.82 6.44
C PHE A 36 -29.96 13.90 5.54
N ASP A 37 -29.29 12.90 4.99
CA ASP A 37 -29.91 11.72 4.40
C ASP A 37 -29.76 10.55 5.39
N PHE A 38 -30.80 10.35 6.19
CA PHE A 38 -30.84 9.35 7.24
C PHE A 38 -31.07 7.93 6.72
N GLU A 39 -31.55 7.74 5.48
CA GLU A 39 -31.66 6.39 4.90
C GLU A 39 -30.28 5.83 4.60
N ASN A 40 -29.34 6.70 4.22
CA ASN A 40 -28.01 6.31 3.78
C ASN A 40 -26.88 6.61 4.78
N GLY A 41 -27.18 7.29 5.90
CA GLY A 41 -26.19 7.61 6.94
C GLY A 41 -25.22 8.74 6.55
N VAL A 42 -25.69 9.69 5.74
CA VAL A 42 -24.85 10.75 5.13
C VAL A 42 -25.32 12.14 5.59
N CYS A 43 -24.40 13.03 5.99
CA CYS A 43 -24.66 14.48 5.97
C CYS A 43 -23.99 15.16 4.79
N MET A 44 -24.62 16.24 4.35
CA MET A 44 -24.09 17.13 3.33
C MET A 44 -24.09 18.56 3.85
N HIS A 45 -22.96 19.25 3.73
CA HIS A 45 -22.82 20.68 4.00
C HIS A 45 -22.46 21.43 2.71
N GLN A 46 -23.10 22.57 2.48
CA GLN A 46 -22.77 23.46 1.35
C GLN A 46 -21.84 24.58 1.82
N LEU A 47 -20.63 24.66 1.26
CA LEU A 47 -19.66 25.73 1.54
C LEU A 47 -19.33 26.48 0.25
N GLY A 48 -20.07 27.56 -0.03
CA GLY A 48 -19.99 28.27 -1.30
C GLY A 48 -20.41 27.37 -2.47
N ASP A 49 -19.56 27.25 -3.49
CA ASP A 49 -19.81 26.39 -4.66
C ASP A 49 -19.49 24.89 -4.40
N LYS A 50 -19.01 24.53 -3.21
CA LYS A 50 -18.55 23.17 -2.87
C LYS A 50 -19.51 22.44 -1.93
N GLN A 51 -19.58 21.11 -2.05
CA GLN A 51 -20.25 20.22 -1.10
C GLN A 51 -19.24 19.40 -0.30
N ILE A 52 -19.51 19.26 0.99
CA ILE A 52 -18.78 18.39 1.92
C ILE A 52 -19.74 17.28 2.32
N VAL A 53 -19.33 16.02 2.14
CA VAL A 53 -20.17 14.84 2.39
C VAL A 53 -19.58 14.03 3.54
N GLY A 54 -20.24 14.01 4.70
CA GLY A 54 -19.83 13.21 5.85
C GLY A 54 -20.61 11.90 5.96
N ILE A 55 -19.95 10.79 6.30
CA ILE A 55 -20.62 9.52 6.60
C ILE A 55 -20.61 9.34 8.12
N PHE A 56 -21.78 9.10 8.73
CA PHE A 56 -21.87 8.78 10.16
C PHE A 56 -21.96 7.27 10.36
N ASN A 57 -21.28 6.79 11.40
CA ASN A 57 -21.66 5.56 12.07
C ASN A 57 -22.19 5.91 13.47
N THR A 58 -23.15 5.13 13.97
CA THR A 58 -24.02 5.44 15.12
C THR A 58 -23.35 5.28 16.48
N ASN A 59 -22.25 5.98 16.70
CA ASN A 59 -21.79 6.41 18.01
C ASN A 59 -20.99 7.70 17.82
N ILE A 60 -21.37 8.71 18.59
CA ILE A 60 -21.02 10.12 18.42
C ILE A 60 -19.50 10.33 18.29
N GLU A 61 -19.04 10.71 17.09
CA GLU A 61 -17.91 11.61 16.86
C GLU A 61 -18.00 12.17 15.43
N ILE A 62 -17.93 13.49 15.29
CA ILE A 62 -18.08 14.19 14.02
C ILE A 62 -16.76 14.09 13.26
N TYR A 63 -16.72 13.24 12.24
CA TYR A 63 -15.58 13.14 11.31
C TYR A 63 -15.54 14.39 10.42
N GLN A 64 -14.67 15.33 10.77
CA GLN A 64 -14.48 16.54 9.99
C GLN A 64 -13.39 16.27 8.94
N LYS A 65 -13.85 15.99 7.71
CA LYS A 65 -13.19 16.15 6.39
C LYS A 65 -13.18 14.86 5.57
N ILE A 66 -14.28 14.62 4.86
CA ILE A 66 -14.35 13.69 3.73
C ILE A 66 -14.49 14.55 2.46
N GLY A 67 -13.40 14.59 1.68
CA GLY A 67 -13.32 14.97 0.27
C GLY A 67 -13.83 16.34 -0.20
N GLU A 68 -13.08 16.95 -1.13
CA GLU A 68 -13.64 18.00 -2.00
C GLU A 68 -14.40 17.32 -3.14
N VAL A 69 -15.66 17.71 -3.34
CA VAL A 69 -16.50 17.29 -4.46
C VAL A 69 -16.48 18.39 -5.51
N ASP A 70 -16.05 18.08 -6.74
CA ASP A 70 -16.18 18.99 -7.88
C ASP A 70 -17.62 18.95 -8.46
N LYS A 71 -17.92 19.79 -9.46
CA LYS A 71 -19.29 19.94 -10.00
C LYS A 71 -19.85 18.65 -10.63
N ASP A 72 -19.01 17.65 -10.87
CA ASP A 72 -19.35 16.41 -11.57
C ASP A 72 -19.41 15.19 -10.63
N ASN A 73 -19.46 15.39 -9.29
CA ASN A 73 -19.52 14.36 -8.25
C ASN A 73 -18.29 13.42 -8.18
N THR A 74 -17.13 13.91 -8.62
CA THR A 74 -15.86 13.18 -8.51
C THR A 74 -15.15 13.49 -7.19
N TYR A 75 -14.82 12.44 -6.41
CA TYR A 75 -14.11 12.59 -5.12
C TYR A 75 -12.61 12.73 -5.36
N GLU A 76 -12.04 13.93 -5.12
CA GLU A 76 -10.59 14.18 -5.31
C GLU A 76 -9.72 13.61 -4.18
N SER A 77 -10.29 13.33 -3.01
CA SER A 77 -9.60 12.65 -1.90
C SER A 77 -10.60 12.03 -0.93
N ILE A 78 -10.37 10.78 -0.49
CA ILE A 78 -11.04 10.21 0.68
C ILE A 78 -10.05 10.30 1.82
N VAL A 79 -10.15 11.37 2.60
CA VAL A 79 -9.51 11.44 3.90
C VAL A 79 -10.51 10.87 4.89
N VAL A 80 -10.17 9.74 5.52
CA VAL A 80 -10.86 9.28 6.74
C VAL A 80 -10.04 9.82 7.91
N ASP A 81 -10.30 11.06 8.31
CA ASP A 81 -9.62 11.68 9.46
C ASP A 81 -10.17 11.05 10.76
N TYR A 82 -9.44 10.09 11.34
CA TYR A 82 -9.68 9.58 12.69
C TYR A 82 -9.19 10.58 13.73
N PHE A 83 -10.09 11.28 14.42
CA PHE A 83 -9.74 12.12 15.57
C PHE A 83 -10.04 11.39 16.88
N PHE A 84 -9.05 10.71 17.46
CA PHE A 84 -9.12 10.29 18.86
C PHE A 84 -8.72 11.45 19.78
N LYS A 85 -9.65 11.95 20.61
CA LYS A 85 -9.25 12.60 21.87
C LYS A 85 -10.25 12.36 22.99
N GLU A 86 -9.82 11.47 23.89
CA GLU A 86 -10.34 11.18 25.24
C GLU A 86 -11.64 10.37 25.34
N VAL A 87 -11.53 9.05 25.14
CA VAL A 87 -12.50 8.09 25.73
C VAL A 87 -11.72 6.96 26.37
N GLU A 88 -11.96 6.73 27.67
CA GLU A 88 -11.29 5.73 28.52
C GLU A 88 -11.63 4.26 28.18
N ASN A 89 -12.36 3.97 27.10
CA ASN A 89 -12.59 2.59 26.64
C ASN A 89 -13.19 2.53 25.21
N PRO A 90 -12.39 2.25 24.16
CA PRO A 90 -12.88 2.12 22.79
C PRO A 90 -12.94 0.63 22.41
N ILE A 91 -14.11 0.00 22.52
CA ILE A 91 -14.26 -1.42 22.18
C ILE A 91 -15.25 -1.59 21.01
N GLU A 92 -14.66 -1.90 19.86
CA GLU A 92 -15.12 -2.80 18.79
C GLU A 92 -16.29 -2.40 17.86
N GLU A 93 -17.16 -1.45 18.16
CA GLU A 93 -18.35 -1.21 17.30
C GLU A 93 -18.27 -0.02 16.33
N LEU A 94 -17.27 0.87 16.48
CA LEU A 94 -17.08 2.04 15.60
C LEU A 94 -16.37 1.75 14.26
N ALA A 95 -15.71 0.59 14.13
CA ALA A 95 -14.92 0.20 12.95
C ALA A 95 -15.75 -0.22 11.73
N ILE A 96 -17.08 -0.27 11.84
CA ILE A 96 -18.00 -0.67 10.77
C ILE A 96 -18.55 0.57 10.06
N ILE A 97 -17.69 1.47 9.58
CA ILE A 97 -18.03 2.10 8.31
C ILE A 97 -18.03 0.94 7.34
N ASN A 98 -19.23 0.55 6.87
CA ASN A 98 -19.47 -0.72 6.19
C ASN A 98 -18.41 -0.94 5.09
N ILE A 99 -17.41 -1.75 5.43
CA ILE A 99 -16.27 -2.10 4.59
C ILE A 99 -16.76 -2.52 3.19
N GLU A 100 -17.90 -3.21 3.15
CA GLU A 100 -18.51 -3.66 1.90
C GLU A 100 -19.07 -2.50 1.08
N PHE A 101 -19.61 -1.46 1.70
CA PHE A 101 -20.03 -0.23 1.00
C PHE A 101 -18.84 0.51 0.40
N LEU A 102 -17.73 0.64 1.14
CA LEU A 102 -16.51 1.28 0.61
C LEU A 102 -15.92 0.46 -0.55
N LYS A 103 -15.85 -0.86 -0.42
CA LYS A 103 -15.43 -1.76 -1.51
C LYS A 103 -16.35 -1.63 -2.72
N GLU A 104 -17.67 -1.57 -2.52
CA GLU A 104 -18.66 -1.39 -3.59
C GLU A 104 -18.43 -0.06 -4.31
N ALA A 105 -18.31 1.06 -3.58
CA ALA A 105 -18.03 2.37 -4.18
C ALA A 105 -16.70 2.41 -4.95
N ILE A 106 -15.66 1.72 -4.44
CA ILE A 106 -14.38 1.56 -5.13
C ILE A 106 -14.55 0.74 -6.42
N ASN A 107 -15.31 -0.35 -6.37
CA ASN A 107 -15.55 -1.23 -7.52
C ASN A 107 -16.44 -0.56 -8.59
N GLU A 108 -17.38 0.28 -8.18
CA GLU A 108 -18.22 1.08 -9.08
C GLU A 108 -17.46 2.26 -9.71
N GLY A 109 -16.18 2.45 -9.38
CA GLY A 109 -15.36 3.54 -9.92
C GLY A 109 -15.73 4.92 -9.38
N LYS A 110 -16.53 4.97 -8.30
CA LYS A 110 -16.87 6.23 -7.62
C LYS A 110 -15.68 6.79 -6.84
N VAL A 111 -14.67 5.97 -6.59
CA VAL A 111 -13.46 6.32 -5.84
C VAL A 111 -12.23 6.11 -6.70
N ASN A 112 -11.32 7.09 -6.70
CA ASN A 112 -10.04 6.95 -7.37
C ASN A 112 -9.09 6.03 -6.59
N LYS A 113 -8.95 4.79 -7.05
CA LYS A 113 -8.05 3.77 -6.48
C LYS A 113 -6.59 4.21 -6.43
N TYR A 114 -6.11 5.01 -7.40
CA TYR A 114 -4.74 5.52 -7.40
C TYR A 114 -4.51 6.55 -6.28
N ALA A 115 -5.53 7.36 -5.98
CA ALA A 115 -5.47 8.30 -4.86
C ALA A 115 -5.36 7.54 -3.53
N LEU A 116 -6.20 6.52 -3.33
CA LEU A 116 -6.13 5.66 -2.13
C LEU A 116 -4.79 4.94 -2.01
N ALA A 117 -4.27 4.36 -3.10
CA ALA A 117 -3.01 3.63 -3.07
C ALA A 117 -1.81 4.53 -2.68
N THR A 118 -1.87 5.83 -2.98
CA THR A 118 -0.78 6.79 -2.72
C THR A 118 -0.96 7.62 -1.45
N ASP A 119 -2.18 7.73 -0.93
CA ASP A 119 -2.45 8.54 0.25
C ASP A 119 -1.90 7.90 1.53
N LYS A 120 -0.97 8.60 2.20
CA LYS A 120 -0.30 8.14 3.42
C LYS A 120 -1.27 7.84 4.58
N LEU A 121 -2.49 8.40 4.55
CA LEU A 121 -3.51 8.20 5.57
C LEU A 121 -4.49 7.06 5.26
N THR A 122 -4.40 6.43 4.08
CA THR A 122 -5.25 5.29 3.75
C THR A 122 -5.00 4.12 4.71
N ASP A 123 -6.09 3.64 5.29
CA ASP A 123 -6.13 2.56 6.28
C ASP A 123 -5.64 1.22 5.70
N ASP A 124 -4.95 0.44 6.53
CA ASP A 124 -4.38 -0.85 6.16
C ASP A 124 -5.43 -1.80 5.57
N PHE A 125 -6.67 -1.78 6.05
CA PHE A 125 -7.76 -2.60 5.50
C PHE A 125 -8.04 -2.27 4.03
N ILE A 126 -8.04 -0.99 3.66
CA ILE A 126 -8.22 -0.56 2.27
C ILE A 126 -6.98 -0.90 1.45
N LEU A 127 -5.78 -0.77 2.03
CA LEU A 127 -4.55 -1.19 1.35
C LEU A 127 -4.54 -2.70 1.08
N GLU A 128 -5.05 -3.54 2.00
CA GLU A 128 -5.21 -4.99 1.82
C GLU A 128 -6.19 -5.31 0.69
N PHE A 129 -7.30 -4.56 0.60
CA PHE A 129 -8.23 -4.67 -0.51
C PHE A 129 -7.57 -4.31 -1.84
N LEU A 130 -6.84 -3.18 -1.90
CA LEU A 130 -6.13 -2.73 -3.10
C LEU A 130 -4.95 -3.65 -3.47
N ALA A 131 -4.36 -4.36 -2.51
CA ALA A 131 -3.30 -5.35 -2.75
C ALA A 131 -3.80 -6.58 -3.52
N ASN A 132 -5.11 -6.78 -3.57
CA ASN A 132 -5.79 -7.82 -4.33
C ASN A 132 -6.57 -7.27 -5.53
N ASP A 133 -6.37 -5.99 -5.87
CA ASP A 133 -7.08 -5.34 -6.98
C ASP A 133 -6.78 -6.06 -8.32
N GLU A 134 -7.76 -6.14 -9.22
CA GLU A 134 -7.57 -6.76 -10.53
C GLU A 134 -6.56 -6.02 -11.40
N ASP A 135 -6.44 -4.69 -11.26
CA ASP A 135 -5.49 -3.87 -11.99
C ASP A 135 -4.10 -3.97 -11.34
N PRO A 136 -3.11 -4.60 -12.01
CA PRO A 136 -1.75 -4.69 -11.46
C PRO A 136 -1.06 -3.33 -11.30
N SER A 137 -1.55 -2.29 -11.99
CA SER A 137 -1.05 -0.93 -11.83
C SER A 137 -1.40 -0.36 -10.46
N ILE A 138 -2.58 -0.69 -9.92
CA ILE A 138 -2.99 -0.34 -8.55
C ILE A 138 -2.11 -1.08 -7.55
N ARG A 139 -1.99 -2.40 -7.68
CA ARG A 139 -1.14 -3.23 -6.80
C ARG A 139 0.30 -2.76 -6.80
N ARG A 140 0.86 -2.46 -7.98
CA ARG A 140 2.21 -1.87 -8.11
C ARG A 140 2.29 -0.49 -7.45
N THR A 141 1.26 0.34 -7.53
CA THR A 141 1.26 1.69 -6.93
C THR A 141 1.46 1.63 -5.42
N LEU A 142 0.91 0.61 -4.74
CA LEU A 142 1.13 0.41 -3.31
C LEU A 142 2.63 0.31 -2.96
N THR A 143 3.44 -0.30 -3.82
CA THR A 143 4.89 -0.47 -3.59
C THR A 143 5.67 0.85 -3.60
N LEU A 144 5.05 1.97 -4.01
CA LEU A 144 5.65 3.31 -3.97
C LEU A 144 5.50 3.98 -2.60
N ARG A 145 4.72 3.41 -1.69
CA ARG A 145 4.55 3.94 -0.33
C ARG A 145 5.83 3.76 0.47
N GLU A 146 6.14 4.75 1.28
CA GLU A 146 7.30 4.73 2.18
C GLU A 146 7.21 3.57 3.18
N TYR A 147 6.01 3.30 3.68
CA TYR A 147 5.71 2.18 4.58
C TYR A 147 4.55 1.36 4.04
N LEU A 148 4.68 0.04 4.14
CA LEU A 148 3.63 -0.93 3.92
C LEU A 148 3.65 -1.96 5.05
N PRO A 149 2.49 -2.39 5.56
CA PRO A 149 2.39 -3.57 6.41
C PRO A 149 3.05 -4.79 5.76
N GLU A 150 3.71 -5.62 6.57
CA GLU A 150 4.40 -6.83 6.10
C GLU A 150 3.43 -7.80 5.39
N THR A 151 2.19 -7.93 5.86
CA THR A 151 1.14 -8.76 5.23
C THR A 151 0.83 -8.32 3.79
N ILE A 152 0.87 -7.01 3.52
CA ILE A 152 0.67 -6.46 2.18
C ILE A 152 1.92 -6.70 1.32
N LEU A 153 3.12 -6.54 1.88
CA LEU A 153 4.37 -6.87 1.18
C LEU A 153 4.42 -8.35 0.80
N GLU A 154 3.99 -9.24 1.69
CA GLU A 154 3.89 -10.68 1.43
C GLU A 154 2.92 -10.99 0.29
N THR A 155 1.75 -10.34 0.27
CA THR A 155 0.77 -10.45 -0.80
C THR A 155 1.38 -10.03 -2.14
N LEU A 156 1.99 -8.84 -2.20
CA LEU A 156 2.59 -8.30 -3.43
C LEU A 156 3.86 -9.06 -3.87
N ALA A 157 4.60 -9.67 -2.95
CA ALA A 157 5.73 -10.54 -3.27
C ALA A 157 5.30 -11.87 -3.90
N ASN A 158 4.06 -12.30 -3.70
CA ASN A 158 3.45 -13.48 -4.32
C ASN A 158 2.66 -13.13 -5.60
N ASP A 159 2.67 -11.87 -6.03
CA ASP A 159 1.84 -11.43 -7.15
C ASP A 159 2.15 -12.21 -8.44
N TYR A 160 1.12 -12.60 -9.20
CA TYR A 160 1.31 -13.30 -10.45
C TYR A 160 2.03 -12.45 -11.51
N GLN A 161 1.98 -11.12 -11.40
CA GLN A 161 2.62 -10.19 -12.30
C GLN A 161 4.05 -9.87 -11.87
N ILE A 162 4.98 -10.16 -12.78
CA ILE A 162 6.43 -9.95 -12.58
C ILE A 162 6.75 -8.49 -12.26
N ASN A 163 6.05 -7.53 -12.86
CA ASN A 163 6.30 -6.10 -12.64
C ASN A 163 5.94 -5.65 -11.20
N VAL A 164 4.96 -6.30 -10.56
CA VAL A 164 4.61 -6.04 -9.16
C VAL A 164 5.69 -6.64 -8.26
N ARG A 165 6.03 -7.93 -8.44
CA ARG A 165 7.10 -8.59 -7.65
C ARG A 165 8.44 -7.88 -7.78
N ASN A 166 8.78 -7.42 -8.98
CA ASN A 166 10.00 -6.66 -9.22
C ASN A 166 10.00 -5.29 -8.53
N ALA A 167 8.83 -4.65 -8.41
CA ALA A 167 8.69 -3.40 -7.65
C ALA A 167 8.87 -3.64 -6.15
N VAL A 168 8.32 -4.74 -5.60
CA VAL A 168 8.57 -5.16 -4.21
C VAL A 168 10.05 -5.43 -3.96
N ALA A 169 10.73 -6.16 -4.86
CA ALA A 169 12.16 -6.45 -4.76
C ALA A 169 13.05 -5.19 -4.69
N SER A 170 12.59 -4.08 -5.28
CA SER A 170 13.32 -2.81 -5.31
C SER A 170 13.17 -1.96 -4.05
N ARG A 171 12.30 -2.36 -3.11
CA ARG A 171 12.04 -1.61 -1.88
C ARG A 171 13.18 -1.76 -0.87
N GLU A 172 13.67 -0.66 -0.32
CA GLU A 172 14.77 -0.69 0.67
C GLU A 172 14.37 -1.30 2.01
N ASP A 173 13.10 -1.15 2.41
CA ASP A 173 12.54 -1.61 3.69
C ASP A 173 12.09 -3.08 3.70
N LEU A 174 12.49 -3.88 2.69
CA LEU A 174 12.03 -5.24 2.54
C LEU A 174 12.58 -6.15 3.67
N PRO A 175 11.72 -6.89 4.40
CA PRO A 175 12.16 -7.87 5.41
C PRO A 175 13.09 -8.93 4.81
N SER A 176 14.06 -9.41 5.60
CA SER A 176 15.05 -10.40 5.14
C SER A 176 14.42 -11.70 4.64
N SER A 177 13.31 -12.13 5.24
CA SER A 177 12.50 -13.28 4.78
C SER A 177 12.00 -13.10 3.34
N LEU A 178 11.55 -11.89 2.99
CA LEU A 178 11.09 -11.56 1.64
C LEU A 178 12.24 -11.36 0.66
N ILE A 179 13.40 -10.87 1.11
CA ILE A 179 14.63 -10.83 0.30
C ILE A 179 15.03 -12.26 -0.09
N GLU A 180 15.08 -13.20 0.87
CA GLU A 180 15.42 -14.60 0.63
C GLU A 180 14.45 -15.26 -0.35
N LYS A 181 13.15 -15.01 -0.17
CA LYS A 181 12.10 -15.51 -1.07
C LYS A 181 12.26 -14.98 -2.49
N LEU A 182 12.41 -13.66 -2.67
CA LEU A 182 12.53 -13.06 -3.99
C LEU A 182 13.88 -13.37 -4.67
N ALA A 183 14.91 -13.76 -3.90
CA ALA A 183 16.15 -14.33 -4.44
C ALA A 183 15.93 -15.70 -5.10
N GLU A 184 14.82 -16.39 -4.80
CA GLU A 184 14.41 -17.65 -5.43
C GLU A 184 13.28 -17.47 -6.45
N ASP A 185 12.88 -16.22 -6.76
CA ASP A 185 11.77 -15.96 -7.69
C ASP A 185 12.02 -16.66 -9.04
N GLU A 186 10.98 -17.25 -9.63
CA GLU A 186 11.05 -17.90 -10.94
C GLU A 186 11.59 -16.96 -12.05
N ASN A 187 11.38 -15.66 -11.91
CA ASN A 187 11.77 -14.68 -12.89
C ASN A 187 13.15 -14.10 -12.61
N LYS A 188 14.07 -14.32 -13.55
CA LYS A 188 15.45 -13.80 -13.49
C LYS A 188 15.57 -12.29 -13.27
N TYR A 189 14.59 -11.48 -13.68
CA TYR A 189 14.66 -10.03 -13.48
C TYR A 189 14.35 -9.64 -12.05
N VAL A 190 13.45 -10.35 -11.37
CA VAL A 190 13.20 -10.18 -9.93
C VAL A 190 14.44 -10.58 -9.14
N ARG A 191 15.01 -11.76 -9.43
CA ARG A 191 16.27 -12.22 -8.82
C ARG A 191 17.44 -11.25 -9.06
N ARG A 192 17.52 -10.67 -10.27
CA ARG A 192 18.52 -9.65 -10.61
C ARG A 192 18.34 -8.39 -9.75
N THR A 193 17.11 -7.92 -9.55
CA THR A 193 16.83 -6.77 -8.69
C THR A 193 17.28 -7.04 -7.26
N ILE A 194 17.04 -8.25 -6.73
CA ILE A 194 17.58 -8.65 -5.43
C ILE A 194 19.11 -8.67 -5.43
N ALA A 195 19.76 -9.24 -6.45
CA ALA A 195 21.23 -9.30 -6.58
C ALA A 195 21.90 -7.91 -6.54
N GLN A 196 21.20 -6.86 -6.96
CA GLN A 196 21.67 -5.48 -6.98
C GLN A 196 21.59 -4.76 -5.63
N ARG A 197 20.96 -5.35 -4.60
CA ARG A 197 20.78 -4.71 -3.30
C ARG A 197 22.07 -4.70 -2.48
N ASP A 198 22.37 -3.60 -1.81
CA ASP A 198 23.60 -3.49 -1.01
C ASP A 198 23.56 -4.23 0.34
N ASP A 199 22.39 -4.73 0.76
CA ASP A 199 22.14 -5.31 2.08
C ASP A 199 22.08 -6.85 2.11
N LEU A 200 22.48 -7.51 1.01
CA LEU A 200 22.48 -8.97 0.95
C LEU A 200 23.48 -9.60 1.92
N SER A 201 23.09 -10.72 2.54
CA SER A 201 24.02 -11.58 3.26
C SER A 201 25.04 -12.21 2.30
N GLN A 202 26.23 -12.54 2.81
CA GLN A 202 27.27 -13.18 2.00
C GLN A 202 26.82 -14.56 1.48
N ASP A 203 25.95 -15.26 2.20
CA ASP A 203 25.36 -16.52 1.75
C ASP A 203 24.45 -16.30 0.52
N LEU A 204 23.63 -15.25 0.51
CA LEU A 204 22.81 -14.89 -0.65
C LEU A 204 23.67 -14.42 -1.82
N VAL A 205 24.74 -13.66 -1.57
CA VAL A 205 25.70 -13.26 -2.62
C VAL A 205 26.32 -14.51 -3.26
N ALA A 206 26.80 -15.46 -2.46
CA ALA A 206 27.38 -16.71 -2.96
C ALA A 206 26.36 -17.59 -3.70
N LYS A 207 25.11 -17.63 -3.23
CA LYS A 207 24.00 -18.34 -3.90
C LYS A 207 23.71 -17.72 -5.27
N LEU A 208 23.52 -16.40 -5.34
CA LEU A 208 23.20 -15.69 -6.59
C LEU A 208 24.40 -15.65 -7.55
N ALA A 209 25.64 -15.77 -7.07
CA ALA A 209 26.81 -16.01 -7.92
C ALA A 209 26.77 -17.38 -8.65
N ASN A 210 25.91 -18.30 -8.21
CA ASN A 210 25.63 -19.58 -8.88
C ASN A 210 24.32 -19.57 -9.68
N ASP A 211 23.62 -18.44 -9.77
CA ASP A 211 22.30 -18.38 -10.43
C ASP A 211 22.41 -18.91 -11.86
N GLU A 212 21.38 -19.63 -12.32
CA GLU A 212 21.31 -20.14 -13.69
C GLU A 212 21.44 -19.02 -14.74
N SER A 213 20.95 -17.82 -14.41
CA SER A 213 20.86 -16.68 -15.30
C SER A 213 22.09 -15.80 -15.24
N GLU A 214 22.71 -15.58 -16.40
CA GLU A 214 23.88 -14.71 -16.53
C GLU A 214 23.62 -13.26 -16.12
N VAL A 215 22.39 -12.74 -16.29
CA VAL A 215 22.06 -11.37 -15.88
C VAL A 215 22.04 -11.21 -14.36
N VAL A 216 21.74 -12.26 -13.62
CA VAL A 216 21.80 -12.29 -12.15
C VAL A 216 23.25 -12.38 -11.70
N ARG A 217 24.01 -13.33 -12.27
CA ARG A 217 25.45 -13.46 -11.97
C ARG A 217 26.25 -12.20 -12.34
N SER A 218 25.87 -11.52 -13.42
CA SER A 218 26.45 -10.24 -13.85
C SER A 218 26.18 -9.12 -12.84
N ALA A 219 24.96 -9.06 -12.29
CA ALA A 219 24.64 -8.13 -11.20
C ALA A 219 25.51 -8.39 -9.95
N ILE A 220 25.70 -9.66 -9.57
CA ILE A 220 26.61 -10.02 -8.48
C ILE A 220 28.05 -9.61 -8.79
N ALA A 221 28.54 -9.86 -10.01
CA ALA A 221 29.88 -9.48 -10.46
C ALA A 221 30.18 -7.98 -10.35
N GLY A 222 29.16 -7.12 -10.37
CA GLY A 222 29.28 -5.67 -10.20
C GLY A 222 29.35 -5.18 -8.75
N ARG A 223 29.22 -6.06 -7.76
CA ARG A 223 29.15 -5.67 -6.35
C ARG A 223 30.51 -5.29 -5.76
N LYS A 224 30.48 -4.46 -4.71
CA LYS A 224 31.67 -3.97 -3.99
C LYS A 224 32.19 -4.93 -2.92
N ASP A 225 31.38 -5.89 -2.49
CA ASP A 225 31.58 -6.76 -1.33
C ASP A 225 31.85 -8.23 -1.73
N LEU A 226 32.39 -8.46 -2.94
CA LEU A 226 32.75 -9.80 -3.40
C LEU A 226 33.98 -10.34 -2.69
N SER A 227 33.90 -11.60 -2.26
CA SER A 227 35.06 -12.34 -1.74
C SER A 227 36.05 -12.67 -2.85
N ASP A 228 37.30 -12.94 -2.47
CA ASP A 228 38.34 -13.26 -3.44
C ASP A 228 38.04 -14.50 -4.29
N GLU A 229 37.40 -15.50 -3.67
CA GLU A 229 36.93 -16.74 -4.30
C GLU A 229 35.83 -16.45 -5.34
N LEU A 230 34.85 -15.60 -5.00
CA LEU A 230 33.78 -15.25 -5.93
C LEU A 230 34.30 -14.42 -7.11
N VAL A 231 35.30 -13.56 -6.89
CA VAL A 231 35.97 -12.84 -7.98
C VAL A 231 36.63 -13.80 -8.96
N GLU A 232 37.41 -14.78 -8.47
CA GLU A 232 38.08 -15.77 -9.33
C GLU A 232 37.06 -16.62 -10.10
N LYS A 233 36.01 -17.06 -9.43
CA LYS A 233 34.93 -17.82 -10.04
C LYS A 233 34.23 -17.04 -11.16
N LEU A 234 33.80 -15.81 -10.88
CA LEU A 234 33.03 -15.00 -11.84
C LEU A 234 33.91 -14.50 -12.99
N ALA A 235 35.22 -14.34 -12.78
CA ALA A 235 36.17 -14.06 -13.87
C ALA A 235 36.29 -15.24 -14.85
N ASN A 236 36.05 -16.46 -14.38
CA ASN A 236 36.01 -17.69 -15.17
C ASN A 236 34.57 -18.11 -15.53
N ASP A 237 33.57 -17.23 -15.36
CA ASP A 237 32.18 -17.53 -15.69
C ASP A 237 32.03 -17.89 -17.16
N LYS A 238 31.10 -18.78 -17.49
CA LYS A 238 30.80 -19.18 -18.87
C LYS A 238 30.33 -18.01 -19.75
N SER A 239 29.66 -17.01 -19.17
CA SER A 239 29.14 -15.85 -19.89
C SER A 239 30.18 -14.73 -19.99
N GLU A 240 30.40 -14.24 -21.20
CA GLU A 240 31.29 -13.09 -21.45
C GLU A 240 30.81 -11.83 -20.72
N GLU A 241 29.49 -11.63 -20.57
CA GLU A 241 28.94 -10.47 -19.87
C GLU A 241 29.33 -10.44 -18.38
N VAL A 242 29.33 -11.61 -17.74
CA VAL A 242 29.74 -11.77 -16.34
C VAL A 242 31.24 -11.50 -16.20
N ARG A 243 32.06 -12.05 -17.10
CA ARG A 243 33.52 -11.79 -17.12
C ARG A 243 33.84 -10.31 -17.32
N GLN A 244 33.14 -9.63 -18.23
CA GLN A 244 33.30 -8.19 -18.44
C GLN A 244 32.87 -7.37 -17.23
N SER A 245 31.82 -7.79 -16.53
CA SER A 245 31.38 -7.13 -15.30
C SER A 245 32.45 -7.18 -14.21
N ILE A 246 33.11 -8.33 -14.00
CA ILE A 246 34.28 -8.43 -13.10
C ILE A 246 35.43 -7.53 -13.57
N LYS A 247 35.75 -7.55 -14.87
CA LYS A 247 36.87 -6.77 -15.43
C LYS A 247 36.68 -5.25 -15.28
N THR A 248 35.44 -4.80 -15.36
CA THR A 248 35.06 -3.38 -15.27
C THR A 248 34.64 -2.94 -13.87
N ASN A 249 34.50 -3.88 -12.92
CA ASN A 249 34.14 -3.58 -11.54
C ASN A 249 35.22 -2.69 -10.88
N PRO A 250 34.90 -1.45 -10.49
CA PRO A 250 35.87 -0.49 -9.96
C PRO A 250 36.40 -0.85 -8.57
N TYR A 251 35.75 -1.78 -7.86
CA TYR A 251 36.14 -2.21 -6.51
C TYR A 251 37.15 -3.36 -6.52
N ILE A 252 37.37 -4.01 -7.67
CA ILE A 252 38.34 -5.10 -7.82
C ILE A 252 39.67 -4.51 -8.30
N LYS A 253 40.77 -4.85 -7.62
CA LYS A 253 42.11 -4.38 -8.00
C LYS A 253 42.47 -4.85 -9.40
N ARG A 254 42.96 -3.92 -10.24
CA ARG A 254 43.32 -4.16 -11.65
C ARG A 254 44.39 -5.24 -11.86
N GLU A 255 45.24 -5.49 -10.88
CA GLU A 255 46.26 -6.56 -10.96
C GLU A 255 45.58 -7.93 -10.95
N LYS A 256 44.62 -8.11 -10.05
CA LYS A 256 43.83 -9.34 -9.91
C LYS A 256 42.98 -9.63 -11.16
N THR A 257 42.42 -8.61 -11.81
CA THR A 257 41.65 -8.80 -13.05
C THR A 257 42.51 -9.08 -14.28
N LYS A 258 43.82 -8.82 -14.26
CA LYS A 258 44.73 -9.17 -15.37
C LYS A 258 45.24 -10.61 -15.28
N GLU A 259 45.45 -11.10 -14.07
CA GLU A 259 45.90 -12.47 -13.80
C GLU A 259 44.86 -13.51 -14.21
N LEU A 260 43.57 -13.16 -14.14
CA LEU A 260 42.44 -14.05 -14.44
C LEU A 260 42.06 -14.13 -15.94
N VAL A 261 42.78 -13.43 -16.84
CA VAL A 261 42.45 -13.31 -18.29
C VAL A 261 43.59 -13.83 -19.17
N MET A 262 44.53 -14.59 -18.59
CA MET A 262 45.59 -15.33 -19.31
C MET A 262 45.24 -16.81 -19.40
#